data_AF-A0A6I2GXP0-F1
#
_entry.id   AF-A0A6I2GXP0-F1
#
_cell.length_a   1.000
_cell.length_b   1.000
_cell.length_c   1.000
_cell.angle_alpha   90.00
_cell.angle_beta   90.00
_cell.angle_gamma   90.00
#
_symmetry.space_group_name_H-M   'P 1'
#
loop_
_entity.id
_entity.type
_entity.pdbx_description
1 polymer ?
#
loop_
_entity_poly.entity_id
_entity_poly.type
_entity_poly.pdbx_seq_one_letter_code
_entity_poly.pdbx_strand_id
1 'polypeptide(L)'
;MMSPLLLTTAPSSAAPRTPGSAPQSAAVETAAVATAAAPARSSEALLALQQVWTRVRAAGAWRSLVLVSPGGSLRAHAAAEALVQAASLSYPVEALQLLDARGLSLESFTAWREAHAAQLAGGARSLLVVDPPLESPAALALVHGAQAALLCSALGDDLEASRRTLALCGRERFLGSVLLP
;
A
#
# COMPACT_ATOMS: atom_id res chain seq x y z
N MET A 1 60.18 17.62 26.22
CA MET A 1 60.86 16.43 25.67
C MET A 1 60.15 16.08 24.38
N MET A 2 60.63 16.59 23.25
CA MET A 2 61.60 15.97 22.32
C MET A 2 60.93 14.99 21.34
N SER A 3 60.66 15.45 20.11
CA SER A 3 60.71 14.63 18.88
C SER A 3 62.16 14.15 18.64
N PRO A 4 62.43 13.03 17.93
CA PRO A 4 62.52 13.03 16.45
C PRO A 4 62.11 11.70 15.74
N LEU A 5 61.64 11.72 14.48
CA LEU A 5 62.29 11.33 13.18
C LEU A 5 62.72 9.83 13.10
N LEU A 6 62.52 9.01 12.06
CA LEU A 6 62.81 9.06 10.60
C LEU A 6 62.10 7.82 9.96
N LEU A 7 61.47 7.82 8.77
CA LEU A 7 61.89 8.03 7.36
C LEU A 7 62.06 6.69 6.59
N THR A 8 61.71 6.70 5.29
CA THR A 8 62.00 5.75 4.16
C THR A 8 60.76 4.99 3.61
N THR A 9 60.17 5.32 2.43
CA THR A 9 60.53 5.18 0.97
C THR A 9 60.70 3.72 0.52
N ALA A 10 60.18 3.17 -0.60
CA ALA A 10 59.67 3.62 -1.92
C ALA A 10 58.81 2.44 -2.54
N PRO A 11 58.67 2.21 -3.88
CA PRO A 11 58.41 3.04 -5.08
C PRO A 11 57.12 2.60 -5.84
N SER A 12 56.36 3.48 -6.50
CA SER A 12 56.44 3.90 -7.91
C SER A 12 56.46 2.78 -8.98
N SER A 13 55.33 2.61 -9.69
CA SER A 13 55.30 2.20 -11.10
C SER A 13 53.91 2.45 -11.70
N ALA A 14 53.78 3.49 -12.52
CA ALA A 14 52.57 3.78 -13.31
C ALA A 14 52.96 4.38 -14.66
N ALA A 15 52.60 3.66 -15.73
CA ALA A 15 52.36 4.10 -17.12
C ALA A 15 52.31 2.81 -18.00
N PRO A 16 51.54 2.73 -19.12
CA PRO A 16 51.45 3.80 -20.11
C PRO A 16 50.13 3.97 -20.93
N ARG A 17 49.99 5.19 -21.48
CA ARG A 17 49.55 5.57 -22.86
C ARG A 17 48.12 5.24 -23.37
N THR A 18 47.37 6.30 -23.68
CA THR A 18 46.53 6.47 -24.90
C THR A 18 47.35 7.26 -25.96
N PRO A 19 46.94 7.50 -27.24
CA PRO A 19 45.64 7.31 -27.93
C PRO A 19 45.72 6.71 -29.37
N GLY A 20 44.58 6.47 -30.05
CA GLY A 20 44.59 6.21 -31.51
C GLY A 20 43.26 5.78 -32.17
N SER A 21 42.67 6.72 -32.93
CA SER A 21 41.82 6.63 -34.14
C SER A 21 40.60 5.67 -34.30
N ALA A 22 39.48 6.31 -34.66
CA ALA A 22 38.25 5.80 -35.32
C ALA A 22 38.51 5.37 -36.79
N PRO A 23 37.53 5.04 -37.68
CA PRO A 23 36.06 4.92 -37.52
C PRO A 23 35.42 3.65 -38.17
N GLN A 24 34.16 3.32 -37.85
CA GLN A 24 33.30 2.65 -38.84
C GLN A 24 31.81 2.88 -38.60
N SER A 25 31.18 3.41 -39.65
CA SER A 25 29.76 3.68 -39.83
C SER A 25 29.04 2.38 -40.17
N ALA A 26 27.97 2.06 -39.44
CA ALA A 26 26.93 1.15 -39.91
C ALA A 26 25.58 1.79 -39.58
N ALA A 27 24.83 2.00 -40.65
CA ALA A 27 23.56 2.69 -40.70
C ALA A 27 22.41 1.78 -40.26
N VAL A 28 21.41 2.41 -39.63
CA VAL A 28 19.95 2.13 -39.74
C VAL A 28 19.46 0.79 -39.17
N GLU A 29 18.63 0.84 -38.12
CA GLU A 29 17.17 0.64 -38.23
C GLU A 29 16.52 0.39 -36.85
N THR A 30 15.49 1.18 -36.55
CA THR A 30 14.32 0.87 -35.69
C THR A 30 14.53 0.48 -34.22
N ALA A 31 14.32 1.46 -33.33
CA ALA A 31 13.55 1.28 -32.10
C ALA A 31 13.10 2.64 -31.51
N ALA A 32 12.33 3.41 -32.27
CA ALA A 32 11.54 4.50 -31.70
C ALA A 32 10.21 3.94 -31.15
N VAL A 33 10.27 3.19 -30.04
CA VAL A 33 9.08 2.85 -29.24
C VAL A 33 9.46 2.93 -27.77
N ALA A 34 9.41 4.11 -27.16
CA ALA A 34 9.32 4.25 -25.70
C ALA A 34 9.13 5.70 -25.25
N THR A 35 8.00 6.37 -25.55
CA THR A 35 7.65 7.59 -24.77
C THR A 35 6.14 7.86 -24.63
N ALA A 36 5.24 7.15 -25.32
CA ALA A 36 3.79 7.38 -25.17
C ALA A 36 3.09 6.48 -24.12
N ALA A 37 3.77 5.47 -23.57
CA ALA A 37 3.13 4.41 -22.78
C ALA A 37 2.95 4.73 -21.27
N ALA A 38 3.53 5.82 -20.76
CA ALA A 38 3.43 6.19 -19.34
C ALA A 38 2.11 6.91 -18.95
N PRO A 39 1.61 7.91 -19.70
CA PRO A 39 0.39 8.64 -19.29
C PRO A 39 -0.91 7.83 -19.42
N ALA A 40 -0.98 6.91 -20.39
CA ALA A 40 -2.14 6.04 -20.58
C ALA A 40 -2.32 5.06 -19.41
N ARG A 41 -1.23 4.45 -18.91
CA ARG A 41 -1.25 3.53 -17.77
C ARG A 41 -1.69 4.21 -16.47
N SER A 42 -1.25 5.44 -16.23
CA SER A 42 -1.70 6.21 -15.06
C SER A 42 -3.19 6.54 -15.11
N SER A 43 -3.71 6.83 -16.31
CA SER A 43 -5.14 7.13 -16.50
C SER A 43 -6.01 5.89 -16.34
N GLU A 44 -5.57 4.74 -16.87
CA GLU A 44 -6.24 3.45 -16.67
C GLU A 44 -6.27 3.02 -15.21
N ALA A 45 -5.13 3.15 -14.51
CA ALA A 45 -5.05 2.84 -13.07
C ALA A 45 -6.00 3.72 -12.26
N LEU A 46 -6.08 5.01 -12.59
CA LEU A 46 -6.99 5.94 -11.95
C LEU A 46 -8.47 5.57 -12.20
N LEU A 47 -8.83 5.23 -13.44
CA LEU A 47 -10.19 4.78 -13.78
C LEU A 47 -10.54 3.47 -13.05
N ALA A 48 -9.63 2.51 -13.02
CA ALA A 48 -9.83 1.26 -12.29
C ALA A 48 -10.07 1.53 -10.80
N LEU A 49 -9.30 2.44 -10.21
CA LEU A 49 -9.43 2.84 -8.82
C LEU A 49 -10.76 3.56 -8.53
N GLN A 50 -11.20 4.46 -9.41
CA GLN A 50 -12.51 5.11 -9.32
C GLN A 50 -13.67 4.10 -9.45
N GLN A 51 -13.53 3.10 -10.32
CA GLN A 51 -14.51 2.02 -10.47
C GLN A 51 -14.59 1.16 -9.21
N VAL A 52 -13.44 0.80 -8.62
CA VAL A 52 -13.38 0.08 -7.34
C VAL A 52 -14.09 0.88 -6.26
N TRP A 53 -13.74 2.17 -6.09
CA TRP A 53 -14.40 3.03 -5.12
C TRP A 53 -15.91 3.12 -5.33
N THR A 54 -16.36 3.32 -6.56
CA THR A 54 -17.80 3.41 -6.88
C THR A 54 -18.54 2.11 -6.51
N ARG A 55 -17.94 0.95 -6.79
CA ARG A 55 -18.51 -0.36 -6.42
C ARG A 55 -18.54 -0.56 -4.91
N VAL A 56 -17.43 -0.29 -4.23
CA VAL A 56 -17.33 -0.39 -2.77
C VAL A 56 -18.38 0.51 -2.12
N ARG A 57 -18.53 1.76 -2.59
CA ARG A 57 -19.52 2.72 -2.09
C ARG A 57 -20.96 2.29 -2.33
N ALA A 58 -21.24 1.68 -3.48
CA ALA A 58 -22.57 1.20 -3.85
C ALA A 58 -22.94 -0.13 -3.15
N ALA A 59 -21.95 -0.88 -2.67
CA ALA A 59 -22.13 -2.14 -1.96
C ALA A 59 -22.63 -1.91 -0.52
N GLY A 60 -23.91 -1.54 -0.40
CA GLY A 60 -24.61 -1.41 0.87
C GLY A 60 -24.42 -0.07 1.60
N ALA A 61 -25.14 0.08 2.71
CA ALA A 61 -25.16 1.31 3.51
C ALA A 61 -24.06 1.33 4.59
N TRP A 62 -22.82 1.01 4.23
CA TRP A 62 -21.72 1.04 5.18
C TRP A 62 -21.23 2.48 5.43
N ARG A 63 -20.76 2.67 6.66
CA ARG A 63 -20.13 3.83 7.27
C ARG A 63 -18.75 3.49 7.77
N SER A 64 -18.54 2.26 8.26
CA SER A 64 -17.22 1.72 8.59
C SER A 64 -16.86 0.56 7.67
N LEU A 65 -15.73 0.68 6.96
CA LEU A 65 -15.15 -0.37 6.14
C LEU A 65 -13.76 -0.69 6.66
N VAL A 66 -13.56 -1.93 7.10
CA VAL A 66 -12.25 -2.39 7.56
C VAL A 66 -11.48 -3.00 6.38
N LEU A 67 -10.19 -2.70 6.27
CA LEU A 67 -9.30 -3.23 5.24
C LEU A 67 -8.44 -4.32 5.87
N VAL A 68 -8.57 -5.54 5.34
CA VAL A 68 -7.94 -6.74 5.91
C VAL A 68 -6.97 -7.30 4.89
N SER A 69 -5.72 -7.50 5.30
CA SER A 69 -4.71 -8.19 4.49
C SER A 69 -4.13 -9.35 5.29
N PRO A 70 -4.31 -10.61 4.86
CA PRO A 70 -3.74 -11.78 5.52
C PRO A 70 -2.20 -11.74 5.53
N GLY A 71 -1.60 -11.18 4.47
CA GLY A 71 -0.14 -11.13 4.32
C GLY A 71 0.51 -9.86 4.86
N GLY A 72 -0.18 -9.11 5.75
CA GLY A 72 0.38 -7.97 6.47
C GLY A 72 -0.34 -6.65 6.21
N SER A 73 -0.31 -5.74 7.19
CA SER A 73 -1.12 -4.52 7.22
C SER A 73 -0.65 -3.39 6.28
N LEU A 74 0.56 -3.46 5.74
CA LEU A 74 1.05 -2.50 4.73
C LEU A 74 0.19 -2.51 3.46
N ARG A 75 -0.27 -3.68 3.02
CA ARG A 75 -1.15 -3.78 1.83
C ARG A 75 -2.52 -3.19 2.10
N ALA A 76 -3.09 -3.49 3.27
CA ALA A 76 -4.35 -2.89 3.68
C ALA A 76 -4.23 -1.35 3.73
N HIS A 77 -3.09 -0.83 4.21
CA HIS A 77 -2.81 0.61 4.21
C HIS A 77 -2.72 1.19 2.79
N ALA A 78 -1.96 0.56 1.88
CA ALA A 78 -1.85 1.01 0.50
C ALA A 78 -3.19 1.02 -0.24
N ALA A 79 -4.04 0.00 -0.02
CA ALA A 79 -5.42 0.00 -0.52
C ALA A 79 -6.23 1.16 0.05
N ALA A 80 -6.05 1.49 1.34
CA ALA A 80 -6.73 2.59 1.99
C ALA A 80 -6.40 3.94 1.35
N GLU A 81 -5.10 4.21 1.18
CA GLU A 81 -4.62 5.43 0.55
C GLU A 81 -5.15 5.57 -0.88
N ALA A 82 -5.10 4.48 -1.65
CA ALA A 82 -5.65 4.45 -2.99
C ALA A 82 -7.17 4.76 -2.98
N LEU A 83 -7.95 4.14 -2.08
CA LEU A 83 -9.39 4.40 -1.98
C LEU A 83 -9.69 5.85 -1.57
N VAL A 84 -8.92 6.43 -0.65
CA VAL A 84 -9.03 7.86 -0.27
C VAL A 84 -8.74 8.76 -1.46
N GLN A 85 -7.70 8.46 -2.24
CA GLN A 85 -7.39 9.18 -3.47
C GLN A 85 -8.52 9.05 -4.51
N ALA A 86 -9.09 7.85 -4.67
CA ALA A 86 -10.24 7.61 -5.54
C ALA A 86 -11.46 8.46 -5.15
N ALA A 87 -11.73 8.51 -3.84
CA ALA A 87 -12.86 9.20 -3.27
C ALA A 87 -12.74 10.71 -3.44
N SER A 88 -11.56 11.30 -3.18
CA SER A 88 -11.33 12.73 -3.32
C SER A 88 -11.52 13.23 -4.75
N LEU A 89 -11.17 12.41 -5.73
CA LEU A 89 -11.35 12.71 -7.16
C LEU A 89 -12.80 12.56 -7.63
N SER A 90 -13.57 11.66 -7.02
CA SER A 90 -14.92 11.32 -7.50
C SER A 90 -16.02 12.08 -6.76
N TYR A 91 -15.81 12.40 -5.47
CA TYR A 91 -16.82 12.98 -4.58
C TYR A 91 -16.17 13.92 -3.54
N PRO A 92 -15.72 15.11 -3.94
CA PRO A 92 -15.01 16.03 -3.04
C PRO A 92 -15.84 16.53 -1.84
N VAL A 93 -17.16 16.37 -1.87
CA VAL A 93 -18.08 16.78 -0.80
C VAL A 93 -18.22 15.71 0.30
N GLU A 94 -17.91 14.45 0.00
CA GLU A 94 -18.06 13.35 0.95
C GLU A 94 -16.74 13.08 1.67
N ALA A 95 -16.68 13.37 2.97
CA ALA A 95 -15.50 13.10 3.77
C ALA A 95 -15.34 11.58 3.97
N LEU A 96 -14.29 11.01 3.36
CA LEU A 96 -13.79 9.68 3.66
C LEU A 96 -12.60 9.82 4.60
N GLN A 97 -12.72 9.24 5.79
CA GLN A 97 -11.68 9.30 6.83
C GLN A 97 -10.88 8.01 6.83
N LEU A 98 -9.56 8.13 6.97
CA LEU A 98 -8.68 6.99 7.17
C LEU A 98 -8.30 6.90 8.66
N LEU A 99 -8.64 5.80 9.30
CA LEU A 99 -8.30 5.49 10.68
C LEU A 99 -7.28 4.36 10.69
N ASP A 100 -6.12 4.62 11.28
CA ASP A 100 -5.08 3.61 11.47
C ASP A 100 -5.24 2.95 12.84
N ALA A 101 -5.45 1.63 12.83
CA ALA A 101 -5.59 0.80 14.03
C ALA A 101 -4.56 -0.34 14.04
N ARG A 102 -3.46 -0.20 13.29
CA ARG A 102 -2.32 -1.11 13.38
C ARG A 102 -1.61 -0.94 14.72
N GLY A 103 -1.02 -2.01 15.23
CA GLY A 103 -0.39 -2.09 16.53
C GLY A 103 -1.38 -1.99 17.72
N LEU A 104 -2.68 -2.00 17.45
CA LEU A 104 -3.69 -1.90 18.51
C LEU A 104 -3.69 -3.20 19.33
N SER A 105 -3.62 -3.07 20.66
CA SER A 105 -3.75 -4.17 21.60
C SER A 105 -5.16 -4.19 22.21
N LEU A 106 -5.54 -5.29 22.86
CA LEU A 106 -6.82 -5.35 23.57
C LEU A 106 -6.89 -4.35 24.74
N GLU A 107 -5.75 -4.06 25.37
CA GLU A 107 -5.65 -3.11 26.49
C GLU A 107 -5.94 -1.67 26.05
N SER A 108 -5.46 -1.27 24.87
CA SER A 108 -5.66 0.07 24.31
C SER A 108 -6.90 0.20 23.43
N PHE A 109 -7.58 -0.91 23.11
CA PHE A 109 -8.73 -0.97 22.22
C PHE A 109 -9.87 -0.04 22.64
N THR A 110 -10.25 -0.06 23.93
CA THR A 110 -11.36 0.76 24.42
C THR A 110 -11.04 2.25 24.31
N ALA A 111 -9.85 2.67 24.74
CA ALA A 111 -9.41 4.06 24.63
C ALA A 111 -9.33 4.53 23.16
N TRP A 112 -8.83 3.66 22.26
CA TRP A 112 -8.81 3.96 20.83
C TRP A 112 -10.22 4.14 20.26
N ARG A 113 -11.16 3.26 20.64
CA ARG A 113 -12.56 3.36 20.20
C ARG A 113 -13.23 4.63 20.68
N GLU A 114 -13.00 5.04 21.93
CA GLU A 114 -13.54 6.27 22.49
C GLU A 114 -12.98 7.50 21.77
N ALA A 115 -11.66 7.52 21.52
CA ALA A 115 -11.00 8.60 20.78
C ALA A 115 -11.53 8.76 19.34
N HIS A 116 -12.05 7.67 18.74
CA HIS A 116 -12.57 7.65 17.37
C HIS A 116 -14.10 7.53 17.29
N ALA A 117 -14.81 7.62 18.42
CA ALA A 117 -16.24 7.37 18.47
C ALA A 117 -17.02 8.37 17.60
N ALA A 118 -16.61 9.64 17.59
CA ALA A 118 -17.25 10.68 16.79
C ALA A 118 -17.07 10.46 15.27
N GLN A 119 -15.90 9.98 14.86
CA GLN A 119 -15.58 9.64 13.47
C GLN A 119 -16.42 8.43 13.01
N LEU A 120 -16.49 7.40 13.85
CA LEU A 120 -17.23 6.17 13.56
C LEU A 120 -18.76 6.34 13.62
N ALA A 121 -19.26 7.23 14.49
CA ALA A 121 -20.69 7.51 14.65
C ALA A 121 -21.19 8.65 13.74
N GLY A 122 -20.29 9.46 13.20
CA GLY A 122 -20.62 10.60 12.36
C GLY A 122 -21.27 10.21 11.03
N GLY A 123 -21.71 11.23 10.28
CA GLY A 123 -22.26 11.04 8.93
C GLY A 123 -21.21 10.77 7.85
N ALA A 124 -19.92 10.76 8.20
CA ALA A 124 -18.82 10.46 7.29
C ALA A 124 -18.63 8.95 7.12
N ARG A 125 -17.91 8.55 6.07
CA ARG A 125 -17.45 7.17 5.91
C ARG A 125 -16.02 7.05 6.46
N SER A 126 -15.70 5.94 7.09
CA SER A 126 -14.38 5.65 7.65
C SER A 126 -13.82 4.35 7.07
N LEU A 127 -12.58 4.41 6.60
CA LEU A 127 -11.74 3.26 6.31
C LEU A 127 -10.89 2.97 7.54
N LEU A 128 -10.85 1.71 7.97
CA LEU A 128 -10.04 1.27 9.09
C LEU A 128 -8.95 0.34 8.57
N VAL A 129 -7.69 0.65 8.83
CA VAL A 129 -6.56 -0.24 8.54
C VAL A 129 -6.20 -0.98 9.81
N VAL A 130 -6.17 -2.31 9.74
CA VAL A 130 -5.90 -3.19 10.88
C VAL A 130 -4.76 -4.15 10.58
N ASP A 131 -4.19 -4.72 11.64
CA ASP A 131 -3.30 -5.87 11.53
C ASP A 131 -4.03 -7.14 11.08
N PRO A 132 -3.30 -8.18 10.62
CA PRO A 132 -3.93 -9.44 10.24
C PRO A 132 -4.79 -10.00 11.39
N PRO A 133 -6.09 -10.28 11.17
CA PRO A 133 -6.99 -10.75 12.23
C PRO A 133 -6.60 -12.11 12.81
N LEU A 134 -5.79 -12.90 12.08
CA LEU A 134 -5.22 -14.16 12.56
C LEU A 134 -4.15 -13.94 13.63
N GLU A 135 -3.55 -12.74 13.70
CA GLU A 135 -2.42 -12.40 14.56
C GLU A 135 -2.79 -11.36 15.63
N SER A 136 -3.86 -10.58 15.42
CA SER A 136 -4.31 -9.54 16.35
C SER A 136 -5.77 -9.71 16.78
N PRO A 137 -6.02 -10.08 18.05
CA PRO A 137 -7.37 -10.13 18.61
C PRO A 137 -8.10 -8.79 18.56
N ALA A 138 -7.37 -7.67 18.70
CA ALA A 138 -7.93 -6.33 18.58
C ALA A 138 -8.38 -6.03 17.15
N ALA A 139 -7.60 -6.45 16.14
CA ALA A 139 -8.01 -6.36 14.74
C ALA A 139 -9.27 -7.19 14.48
N LEU A 140 -9.34 -8.42 15.01
CA LEU A 140 -10.53 -9.26 14.89
C LEU A 140 -11.77 -8.58 15.49
N ALA A 141 -11.65 -7.97 16.66
CA ALA A 141 -12.73 -7.21 17.29
C ALA A 141 -13.16 -6.01 16.44
N LEU A 142 -12.23 -5.29 15.80
CA LEU A 142 -12.56 -4.21 14.86
C LEU A 142 -13.30 -4.73 13.63
N VAL A 143 -12.87 -5.87 13.06
CA VAL A 143 -13.53 -6.46 11.90
C VAL A 143 -14.97 -6.86 12.23
N HIS A 144 -15.22 -7.45 13.40
CA HIS A 144 -16.57 -7.82 13.82
C HIS A 144 -17.44 -6.62 14.18
N GLY A 145 -16.85 -5.52 14.66
CA GLY A 145 -17.54 -4.27 14.95
C GLY A 145 -17.78 -3.39 13.71
N ALA A 146 -17.07 -3.64 12.61
CA ALA A 146 -17.26 -2.92 11.35
C ALA A 146 -18.50 -3.41 10.61
N GLN A 147 -19.10 -2.53 9.80
CA GLN A 147 -20.28 -2.87 9.01
C GLN A 147 -19.92 -3.68 7.76
N ALA A 148 -18.71 -3.48 7.25
CA ALA A 148 -18.21 -4.16 6.08
C ALA A 148 -16.69 -4.35 6.15
N ALA A 149 -16.19 -5.30 5.37
CA ALA A 149 -14.77 -5.56 5.18
C ALA A 149 -14.39 -5.63 3.70
N LEU A 150 -13.13 -5.33 3.40
CA LEU A 150 -12.53 -5.55 2.09
C LEU A 150 -11.24 -6.34 2.26
N LEU A 151 -11.11 -7.43 1.50
CA LEU A 151 -9.90 -8.24 1.51
C LEU A 151 -8.87 -7.62 0.56
N CYS A 152 -7.72 -7.21 1.09
CA CYS A 152 -6.60 -6.71 0.32
C CYS A 152 -5.58 -7.83 0.13
N SER A 153 -5.32 -8.21 -1.11
CA SER A 153 -4.38 -9.27 -1.47
C SER A 153 -3.41 -8.80 -2.54
N ALA A 154 -2.30 -9.48 -2.69
CA ALA A 154 -1.35 -9.34 -3.79
C ALA A 154 -1.24 -10.64 -4.59
N LEU A 155 -0.68 -10.55 -5.80
CA LEU A 155 -0.34 -11.74 -6.59
C LEU A 155 0.68 -12.59 -5.83
N GLY A 156 0.41 -13.89 -5.71
CA GLY A 156 1.26 -14.82 -4.98
C GLY A 156 1.03 -14.86 -3.47
N ASP A 157 0.05 -14.12 -2.93
CA ASP A 157 -0.35 -14.26 -1.54
C ASP A 157 -0.87 -15.66 -1.23
N ASP A 158 -0.70 -16.09 0.03
CA ASP A 158 -1.20 -17.35 0.52
C ASP A 158 -2.74 -17.37 0.51
N LEU A 159 -3.28 -18.16 -0.42
CA LEU A 159 -4.71 -18.38 -0.56
C LEU A 159 -5.30 -19.06 0.68
N GLU A 160 -4.53 -19.90 1.38
CA GLU A 160 -4.99 -20.56 2.59
C GLU A 160 -5.15 -19.56 3.74
N ALA A 161 -4.15 -18.69 3.98
CA ALA A 161 -4.27 -17.58 4.94
C ALA A 161 -5.48 -16.69 4.63
N SER A 162 -5.74 -16.40 3.35
CA SER A 162 -6.92 -15.63 2.91
C SER A 162 -8.23 -16.35 3.25
N ARG A 163 -8.31 -17.65 2.99
CA ARG A 163 -9.50 -18.47 3.32
C ARG A 163 -9.75 -18.54 4.82
N ARG A 164 -8.69 -18.75 5.62
CA ARG A 164 -8.77 -18.76 7.08
C ARG A 164 -9.21 -17.39 7.61
N THR A 165 -8.69 -16.30 7.05
CA THR A 165 -9.09 -14.93 7.41
C THR A 165 -10.58 -14.70 7.12
N LEU A 166 -11.07 -15.08 5.93
CA LEU A 166 -12.49 -14.96 5.59
C LEU A 166 -13.38 -15.81 6.50
N ALA A 167 -12.95 -17.04 6.85
CA ALA A 167 -13.69 -17.91 7.75
C ALA A 167 -13.75 -17.35 9.17
N LEU A 168 -12.63 -16.84 9.68
CA LEU A 168 -12.53 -16.25 11.02
C LEU A 168 -13.39 -14.98 11.14
N CYS A 169 -13.33 -14.09 10.15
CA CYS A 169 -14.03 -12.81 10.19
C CYS A 169 -15.50 -12.89 9.76
N GLY A 170 -15.92 -13.99 9.12
CA GLY A 170 -17.23 -14.14 8.49
C GLY A 170 -17.24 -13.61 7.05
N ARG A 171 -17.41 -14.51 6.08
CA ARG A 171 -17.31 -14.19 4.65
C ARG A 171 -18.37 -13.19 4.19
N GLU A 172 -19.53 -13.19 4.83
CA GLU A 172 -20.67 -12.31 4.55
C GLU A 172 -20.38 -10.83 4.79
N ARG A 173 -19.38 -10.50 5.61
CA ARG A 173 -18.97 -9.10 5.85
C ARG A 173 -18.12 -8.53 4.71
N PHE A 174 -17.52 -9.38 3.89
CA PHE A 174 -16.61 -8.93 2.84
C PHE A 174 -17.41 -8.49 1.62
N LEU A 175 -17.26 -7.21 1.26
CA LEU A 175 -17.83 -6.66 0.02
C LEU A 175 -17.12 -7.22 -1.23
N GLY A 176 -15.92 -7.74 -1.04
CA GLY A 176 -15.11 -8.36 -2.08
C GLY A 176 -13.63 -8.34 -1.70
N SER A 177 -12.80 -8.41 -2.74
CA SER A 177 -11.35 -8.32 -2.63
C SER A 177 -10.78 -7.33 -3.64
N VAL A 178 -9.68 -6.69 -3.27
CA VAL A 178 -8.85 -5.88 -4.16
C VAL A 178 -7.48 -6.52 -4.28
N LEU A 179 -6.99 -6.60 -5.52
CA LEU A 179 -5.67 -7.10 -5.83
C LEU A 179 -4.75 -5.91 -6.05
N LEU A 180 -3.71 -5.80 -5.22
CA LEU A 180 -2.67 -4.79 -5.35
C LEU A 180 -1.48 -5.38 -6.11
N PRO A 181 -0.77 -4.55 -6.91
CA PRO A 181 0.43 -4.96 -7.61
C PRO A 181 1.59 -5.31 -6.66
#